data_AF-A0A1Y5K308-F1
#
_entry.id   AF-A0A1Y5K308-F1
#
_cell.length_a   1.000
_cell.length_b   1.000
_cell.length_c   1.000
_cell.angle_alpha   90.00
_cell.angle_beta   90.00
_cell.angle_gamma   90.00
#
_symmetry.space_group_name_H-M   'P 1'
#
loop_
_entity.id
_entity.type
_entity.pdbx_description
1 polymer ?
#
loop_
_entity_poly.entity_id
_entity_poly.type
_entity_poly.pdbx_seq_one_letter_code
_entity_poly.pdbx_strand_id
1 'polypeptide(L)'
;MAAPLIVIDGYTRARISNQPGLRESVVQFLADQDLVDWQARADGAGVGQGDLVGQAPGVRDTWAKWDAQALSWASLDAQTRTWETLIVVLPDNDIGEFVVDAGELTWGDKVYRINVYGKNQAGEWTAYGG
;
A
#
# COMPACT_ATOMS: atom_id res chain seq x y z
N MET A 1 10.15 14.94 8.94
CA MET A 1 8.70 15.04 9.21
C MET A 1 8.40 14.05 10.33
N ALA A 2 7.16 13.84 10.73
CA ALA A 2 6.86 12.63 11.50
C ALA A 2 6.67 11.47 10.51
N ALA A 3 7.09 10.27 10.89
CA ALA A 3 6.80 9.08 10.10
C ALA A 3 5.28 8.94 9.88
N PRO A 4 4.83 8.45 8.71
CA PRO A 4 3.41 8.27 8.43
C PRO A 4 2.79 7.23 9.35
N LEU A 5 1.59 7.51 9.84
CA LEU A 5 0.73 6.57 10.57
C LEU A 5 -0.16 5.84 9.58
N ILE A 6 -0.20 4.51 9.69
CA ILE A 6 -1.05 3.65 8.87
C ILE A 6 -2.11 3.01 9.74
N VAL A 7 -3.37 3.10 9.32
CA VAL A 7 -4.50 2.45 9.98
C VAL A 7 -5.12 1.46 9.02
N ILE A 8 -5.30 0.21 9.47
CA ILE A 8 -6.10 -0.77 8.73
C ILE A 8 -7.57 -0.38 8.90
N ASP A 9 -8.21 0.00 7.80
CA ASP A 9 -9.61 0.41 7.76
C ASP A 9 -10.54 -0.81 7.72
N GLY A 10 -10.14 -1.84 6.97
CA GLY A 10 -10.96 -3.04 6.84
C GLY A 10 -10.25 -4.20 6.16
N TYR A 11 -10.89 -5.36 6.23
CA TYR A 11 -10.52 -6.53 5.45
C TYR A 11 -11.75 -7.38 5.16
N THR A 12 -11.72 -8.09 4.04
CA THR A 12 -12.85 -8.93 3.60
C THR A 12 -12.91 -10.27 4.33
N ARG A 13 -11.76 -10.84 4.72
CA ARG A 13 -11.70 -12.14 5.43
C ARG A 13 -10.59 -12.19 6.47
N ALA A 14 -10.91 -12.72 7.64
CA ALA A 14 -9.92 -13.04 8.68
C ALA A 14 -9.28 -14.43 8.51
N ARG A 15 -9.79 -15.25 7.57
CA ARG A 15 -9.33 -16.62 7.32
C ARG A 15 -9.28 -16.87 5.83
N ILE A 16 -8.14 -17.37 5.37
CA ILE A 16 -7.89 -17.76 3.98
C ILE A 16 -7.27 -19.17 3.94
N SER A 17 -7.43 -19.85 2.81
CA SER A 17 -6.93 -21.20 2.58
C SER A 17 -6.75 -21.45 1.09
N ASN A 18 -5.92 -22.42 0.71
CA ASN A 18 -5.73 -22.83 -0.68
C ASN A 18 -6.97 -23.50 -1.33
N GLN A 19 -8.15 -23.43 -0.71
CA GLN A 19 -9.38 -23.89 -1.32
C GLN A 19 -9.92 -22.86 -2.33
N PRO A 20 -10.50 -23.31 -3.46
CA PRO A 20 -11.14 -22.42 -4.43
C PRO A 20 -12.15 -21.48 -3.76
N GLY A 21 -12.01 -20.18 -3.98
CA GLY A 21 -12.92 -19.15 -3.46
C GLY A 21 -12.64 -18.69 -2.01
N LEU A 22 -11.63 -19.26 -1.34
CA LEU A 22 -11.22 -18.89 0.02
C LEU A 22 -9.75 -18.49 0.11
N ARG A 23 -9.06 -18.30 -1.03
CA ARG A 23 -7.61 -18.10 -1.08
C ARG A 23 -7.17 -16.66 -0.79
N GLU A 24 -8.07 -15.69 -0.95
CA GLU A 24 -7.75 -14.27 -0.94
C GLU A 24 -8.45 -13.53 0.20
N SER A 25 -7.76 -12.55 0.76
CA SER A 25 -8.33 -11.51 1.60
C SER A 25 -7.88 -10.15 1.08
N VAL A 26 -8.84 -9.32 0.70
CA VAL A 26 -8.61 -7.90 0.40
C VAL A 26 -8.49 -7.14 1.72
N VAL A 27 -7.42 -6.36 1.88
CA VAL A 27 -7.12 -5.50 3.01
C VAL A 27 -7.08 -4.06 2.54
N GLN A 28 -7.74 -3.18 3.30
CA GLN A 28 -7.82 -1.75 3.03
C GLN A 28 -7.14 -0.99 4.17
N PHE A 29 -6.38 0.04 3.82
CA PHE A 29 -5.67 0.87 4.79
C PHE A 29 -5.74 2.34 4.40
N LEU A 30 -5.55 3.18 5.42
CA LEU A 30 -5.50 4.63 5.33
C LEU A 30 -4.15 5.11 5.86
N ALA A 31 -3.66 6.19 5.29
CA ALA A 31 -2.47 6.87 5.76
C ALA A 31 -2.81 8.29 6.20
N ASP A 32 -2.21 8.76 7.29
CA ASP A 32 -2.36 10.14 7.76
C ASP A 32 -1.56 11.16 6.93
N GLN A 33 -0.73 10.67 6.02
CA GLN A 33 0.16 11.44 5.17
C GLN A 33 0.26 10.80 3.79
N ASP A 34 0.56 11.63 2.81
CA ASP A 34 0.99 11.28 1.47
C ASP A 34 2.08 10.19 1.45
N LEU A 35 1.79 9.05 0.82
CA LEU A 35 2.74 7.94 0.67
C LEU A 35 3.35 7.89 -0.73
N VAL A 36 4.67 7.89 -0.80
CA VAL A 36 5.43 7.68 -2.05
C VAL A 36 5.74 6.20 -2.32
N ASP A 37 5.66 5.37 -1.29
CA ASP A 37 5.88 3.91 -1.35
C ASP A 37 5.14 3.26 -0.17
N TRP A 38 4.71 2.02 -0.31
CA TRP A 38 4.22 1.23 0.81
C TRP A 38 4.48 -0.26 0.63
N GLN A 39 4.60 -0.97 1.75
CA GLN A 39 4.77 -2.43 1.81
C GLN A 39 3.90 -3.04 2.90
N ALA A 40 3.19 -4.11 2.56
CA ALA A 40 2.48 -4.97 3.49
C ALA A 40 3.27 -6.26 3.73
N ARG A 41 3.48 -6.58 5.01
CA ARG A 41 4.27 -7.73 5.44
C ARG A 41 3.48 -8.58 6.44
N ALA A 42 3.49 -9.89 6.24
CA ALA A 42 3.00 -10.85 7.22
C ALA A 42 4.12 -11.17 8.23
N ASP A 43 3.83 -10.97 9.51
CA ASP A 43 4.71 -11.16 10.68
C ASP A 43 6.03 -10.37 10.66
N GLY A 44 6.19 -9.44 9.72
CA GLY A 44 7.32 -8.53 9.67
C GLY A 44 7.24 -7.47 10.76
N ALA A 45 8.30 -7.32 11.56
CA ALA A 45 8.45 -6.25 12.55
C ALA A 45 9.13 -4.98 11.98
N GLY A 46 9.24 -4.90 10.66
CA GLY A 46 9.74 -3.74 9.94
C GLY A 46 9.68 -3.93 8.44
N VAL A 47 10.00 -2.86 7.71
CA VAL A 47 10.12 -2.88 6.24
C VAL A 47 11.17 -3.92 5.83
N GLY A 48 10.83 -4.75 4.84
CA GLY A 48 11.71 -5.82 4.36
C GLY A 48 11.79 -7.06 5.25
N GLN A 49 11.05 -7.11 6.37
CA GLN A 49 11.00 -8.28 7.26
C GLN A 49 9.66 -9.02 7.07
N GLY A 50 9.68 -10.34 7.24
CA GLY A 50 8.50 -11.19 7.05
C GLY A 50 8.14 -11.43 5.59
N ASP A 51 7.03 -12.15 5.38
CA ASP A 51 6.55 -12.49 4.04
C ASP A 51 5.93 -11.25 3.38
N LEU A 52 6.31 -10.97 2.13
CA LEU A 52 5.72 -9.87 1.37
C LEU A 52 4.34 -10.29 0.87
N VAL A 53 3.31 -9.54 1.28
CA VAL A 53 1.90 -9.81 0.91
C VAL A 53 1.24 -8.63 0.16
N GLY A 54 2.02 -7.59 -0.13
CA GLY A 54 1.56 -6.42 -0.87
C GLY A 54 2.64 -5.35 -0.92
N GLN A 55 2.72 -4.62 -2.03
CA GLN A 55 3.58 -3.44 -2.16
C GLN A 55 3.11 -2.55 -3.29
N ALA A 56 3.39 -1.25 -3.19
CA ALA A 56 3.32 -0.34 -4.33
C ALA A 56 4.54 0.61 -4.33
N PRO A 57 5.66 0.19 -4.95
CA PRO A 57 6.79 1.10 -5.14
C PRO A 57 6.39 2.26 -6.07
N GLY A 58 6.53 3.50 -5.59
CA GLY A 58 6.22 4.71 -6.37
C GLY A 58 4.72 4.98 -6.60
N VAL A 59 3.88 4.48 -5.70
CA VAL A 59 2.42 4.29 -5.72
C VAL A 59 1.66 4.84 -6.94
N ARG A 60 1.47 4.04 -8.00
CA ARG A 60 0.43 4.25 -9.02
C ARG A 60 -0.70 3.25 -8.84
N ASP A 61 -1.87 3.70 -8.39
CA ASP A 61 -3.09 2.91 -8.50
C ASP A 61 -4.09 3.52 -9.49
N THR A 62 -4.07 2.92 -10.69
CA THR A 62 -4.97 3.04 -11.85
C THR A 62 -5.11 4.39 -12.58
N TRP A 63 -5.26 4.30 -13.91
CA TRP A 63 -5.73 5.38 -14.79
C TRP A 63 -6.99 6.10 -14.28
N ALA A 64 -7.80 5.47 -13.42
CA ALA A 64 -9.01 6.07 -12.86
C ALA A 64 -8.72 7.28 -11.92
N LYS A 65 -7.59 7.30 -11.21
CA LYS A 65 -7.19 8.45 -10.40
C LYS A 65 -6.51 9.55 -11.24
N TRP A 66 -5.94 9.20 -12.41
CA TRP A 66 -5.38 10.16 -13.37
C TRP A 66 -6.47 11.06 -13.97
N ASP A 67 -7.61 10.49 -14.37
CA ASP A 67 -8.76 11.26 -14.87
C ASP A 67 -9.41 12.12 -13.77
N ALA A 68 -9.38 11.67 -12.51
CA ALA A 68 -9.93 12.42 -11.37
C ALA A 68 -9.13 13.69 -11.03
N GLN A 69 -7.86 13.79 -11.44
CA GLN A 69 -7.03 14.98 -11.18
C GLN A 69 -7.29 16.15 -12.14
N ALA A 70 -8.13 16.00 -13.17
CA ALA A 70 -8.47 17.05 -14.13
C ALA A 70 -7.24 17.82 -14.68
N LEU A 71 -6.08 17.17 -14.77
CA LEU A 71 -4.85 17.78 -15.26
C LEU A 71 -4.96 17.91 -16.78
N SER A 72 -5.24 19.12 -17.24
CA SER A 72 -5.26 19.40 -18.68
C SER A 72 -3.89 19.15 -19.30
N TRP A 73 -3.85 18.74 -20.58
CA TRP A 73 -2.59 18.58 -21.33
C TRP A 73 -1.68 19.82 -21.23
N ALA A 74 -2.25 21.03 -21.16
CA ALA A 74 -1.50 22.27 -20.99
C ALA A 74 -0.82 22.40 -19.62
N SER A 75 -1.43 21.85 -18.56
CA SER A 75 -0.88 21.84 -17.20
C SER A 75 0.30 20.86 -17.07
N LEU A 76 0.27 19.76 -17.82
CA LEU A 76 1.34 18.76 -17.86
C LEU A 76 2.53 19.25 -18.69
N ASP A 77 2.27 19.84 -19.86
CA ASP A 77 3.29 20.39 -20.77
C ASP A 77 4.06 21.56 -20.14
N ALA A 78 3.37 22.42 -19.38
CA ALA A 78 3.98 23.53 -18.65
C ALA A 78 4.87 23.10 -17.46
N GLN A 79 4.72 21.88 -16.94
CA GLN A 79 5.46 21.44 -15.74
C GLN A 79 6.78 20.73 -16.03
N THR A 80 7.18 20.49 -17.29
CA THR A 80 8.46 19.81 -17.63
C THR A 80 8.67 18.50 -16.87
N ARG A 81 7.60 17.82 -16.46
CA ARG A 81 7.71 16.55 -15.75
C ARG A 81 7.91 15.44 -16.78
N THR A 82 9.05 14.77 -16.71
CA THR A 82 9.22 13.48 -17.38
C THR A 82 8.18 12.49 -16.83
N TRP A 83 7.77 11.51 -17.64
CA TRP A 83 6.84 10.46 -17.17
C TRP A 83 7.33 9.73 -15.89
N GLU A 84 8.64 9.78 -15.61
CA GLU A 84 9.31 9.29 -14.40
C GLU A 84 9.12 10.18 -13.15
N THR A 85 8.81 11.48 -13.31
CA THR A 85 8.69 12.45 -12.19
C THR A 85 7.25 12.76 -11.79
N LEU A 86 6.26 12.16 -12.45
CA LEU A 86 4.91 12.04 -11.91
C LEU A 86 4.92 10.98 -10.81
N ILE A 87 5.45 11.38 -9.65
CA ILE A 87 5.30 10.68 -8.38
C ILE A 87 3.79 10.62 -8.15
N VAL A 88 3.20 9.47 -8.39
CA VAL A 88 1.84 9.21 -7.96
C VAL A 88 2.01 8.78 -6.50
N VAL A 89 1.37 9.55 -5.65
CA VAL A 89 1.42 9.43 -4.21
C VAL A 89 0.05 8.89 -3.82
N LEU A 90 -0.04 7.98 -2.86
CA LEU A 90 -1.33 7.74 -2.21
C LEU A 90 -1.61 8.97 -1.35
N PRO A 91 -2.62 9.80 -1.68
CA PRO A 91 -2.92 10.98 -0.89
C PRO A 91 -3.28 10.62 0.54
N ASP A 92 -3.08 11.56 1.45
CA ASP A 92 -3.58 11.46 2.82
C ASP A 92 -5.08 11.08 2.84
N ASN A 93 -5.44 10.16 3.75
CA ASN A 93 -6.79 9.62 3.91
C ASN A 93 -7.41 8.96 2.67
N ASP A 94 -6.64 8.72 1.60
CA ASP A 94 -7.09 7.91 0.48
C ASP A 94 -6.93 6.42 0.81
N ILE A 95 -7.82 5.59 0.25
CA ILE A 95 -7.85 4.16 0.54
C ILE A 95 -6.77 3.49 -0.32
N GLY A 96 -5.77 2.92 0.36
CA GLY A 96 -4.87 1.92 -0.21
C GLY A 96 -5.50 0.53 -0.08
N GLU A 97 -5.40 -0.28 -1.13
CA GLU A 97 -5.93 -1.64 -1.14
C GLU A 97 -4.87 -2.63 -1.60
N PHE A 98 -4.84 -3.81 -0.99
CA PHE A 98 -4.04 -4.93 -1.47
C PHE A 98 -4.71 -6.27 -1.16
N VAL A 99 -4.31 -7.28 -1.92
CA VAL A 99 -4.83 -8.65 -1.78
C VAL A 99 -3.75 -9.51 -1.14
N VAL A 100 -4.11 -10.16 -0.04
CA VAL A 100 -3.29 -11.22 0.58
C VAL A 100 -3.75 -12.56 -0.01
N ASP A 101 -2.84 -13.26 -0.68
CA ASP A 101 -3.09 -14.62 -1.18
C ASP A 101 -2.51 -15.68 -0.24
N ALA A 102 -3.23 -16.78 -0.06
CA ALA A 102 -2.81 -17.88 0.82
C ALA A 102 -1.46 -18.51 0.39
N GLY A 103 -1.08 -18.40 -0.89
CA GLY A 103 0.22 -18.84 -1.40
C GLY A 103 1.39 -17.95 -1.01
N GLU A 104 1.15 -16.71 -0.58
CA GLU A 104 2.20 -15.79 -0.09
C GLU A 104 2.57 -16.07 1.38
N LEU A 105 1.74 -16.84 2.09
CA LEU A 105 1.93 -17.19 3.49
C LEU A 105 2.74 -18.48 3.63
N THR A 106 4.03 -18.36 3.90
CA THR A 106 4.97 -19.50 3.75
C THR A 106 5.02 -20.44 4.96
N TRP A 107 4.38 -20.09 6.07
CA TRP A 107 4.50 -20.80 7.36
C TRP A 107 3.33 -21.76 7.65
N GLY A 108 2.49 -22.02 6.64
CA GLY A 108 1.35 -22.93 6.76
C GLY A 108 0.21 -22.38 7.61
N ASP A 109 -0.58 -23.28 8.20
CA ASP A 109 -1.78 -22.94 8.98
C ASP A 109 -1.40 -22.34 10.34
N LYS A 110 -1.61 -21.02 10.46
CA LYS A 110 -1.44 -20.26 11.71
C LYS A 110 -2.15 -18.91 11.62
N VAL A 111 -2.12 -18.16 12.70
CA VAL A 111 -2.48 -16.74 12.70
C VAL A 111 -1.27 -15.93 12.23
N TYR A 112 -1.47 -15.10 11.21
CA TYR A 112 -0.48 -14.13 10.73
C TYR A 112 -0.91 -12.73 11.16
N ARG A 113 0.06 -11.90 11.57
CA ARG A 113 -0.15 -10.47 11.77
C ARG A 113 0.23 -9.73 10.51
N ILE A 114 -0.71 -9.04 9.89
CA ILE A 114 -0.43 -8.18 8.72
C ILE A 114 -0.06 -6.79 9.24
N ASN A 115 1.11 -6.30 8.82
CA ASN A 115 1.57 -4.95 9.11
C ASN A 115 1.80 -4.20 7.79
N VAL A 116 1.38 -2.94 7.72
CA VAL A 116 1.57 -2.09 6.55
C VAL A 116 2.50 -0.94 6.94
N TYR A 117 3.47 -0.68 6.06
CA TYR A 117 4.46 0.36 6.23
C TYR A 117 4.36 1.32 5.06
N GLY A 118 4.15 2.61 5.33
CA GLY A 118 4.17 3.67 4.33
C GLY A 118 5.48 4.45 4.39
N LYS A 119 5.91 5.00 3.26
CA LYS A 119 7.04 5.93 3.15
C LYS A 119 6.52 7.30 2.77
N ASN A 120 6.84 8.33 3.54
CA ASN A 120 6.47 9.70 3.20
C ASN A 120 7.45 10.32 2.18
N GLN A 121 7.15 11.53 1.71
CA GLN A 121 8.00 12.29 0.78
C GLN A 121 9.39 12.64 1.33
N ALA A 122 9.54 12.72 2.65
CA ALA A 122 10.84 12.91 3.32
C ALA A 122 11.69 11.62 3.35
N GLY A 123 11.11 10.50 2.93
CA GLY A 123 11.75 9.18 2.89
C GLY A 123 11.70 8.40 4.20
N GLU A 124 10.89 8.86 5.16
CA GLU A 124 10.69 8.24 6.47
C GLU A 124 9.62 7.15 6.36
N TRP A 125 9.90 5.98 6.92
CA TRP A 125 8.95 4.85 6.96
C TRP A 125 8.16 4.83 8.26
N THR A 126 6.91 4.35 8.19
CA THR A 126 6.08 4.02 9.37
C THR A 126 6.86 3.14 10.35
N ALA A 127 6.79 3.46 11.64
CA ALA A 127 7.38 2.65 12.70
C ALA A 127 6.54 1.40 12.98
N TYR A 128 7.18 0.32 13.39
CA TYR A 128 6.46 -0.89 13.78
C TYR A 128 5.62 -0.66 15.03
N GLY A 129 4.33 -1.05 14.97
CA GLY A 129 3.38 -0.88 16.06
C GLY A 129 2.90 0.56 16.26
N GLY A 130 3.18 1.45 15.30
CA GLY A 130 2.55 2.76 15.18
C GLY A 130 1.07 2.64 14.85
#